data_AF-A0A0D0E2S2-F1
#
_entry.id   AF-A0A0D0E2S2-F1
#
_cell.length_a   1.000
_cell.length_b   1.000
_cell.length_c   1.000
_cell.angle_alpha   90.00
_cell.angle_beta   90.00
_cell.angle_gamma   90.00
#
_symmetry.space_group_name_H-M   'P 1'
#
loop_
_entity.id
_entity.type
_entity.pdbx_description
1 polymer ?
#
loop_
_entity_poly.entity_id
_entity_poly.type
_entity_poly.pdbx_seq_one_letter_code
_entity_poly.pdbx_strand_id
1 'polypeptide(L)'
;YHKWCKDNNFKYKLPDDVKACKTAATAANMRQGILNEHVQEIEPGEYVLPYMDKLFCEAAVEWLITTNQLRFIFYHPSFKKMIEIASRVTKGVVIPNCKATQAEIIDIFKRQMTRLCEHLNVSVI
;
A
#
# COMPACT_ATOMS: atom_id res chain seq x y z
N TYR A 1 63.18 4.67 -10.67
CA TYR A 1 61.74 4.95 -10.46
C TYR A 1 61.11 3.99 -9.45
N HIS A 2 61.01 2.68 -9.73
CA HIS A 2 60.34 1.74 -8.79
C HIS A 2 60.94 1.72 -7.37
N LYS A 3 62.27 1.71 -7.26
CA LYS A 3 62.97 1.77 -5.97
C LYS A 3 62.59 3.02 -5.17
N TRP A 4 62.57 4.18 -5.83
CA TRP A 4 62.15 5.45 -5.24
C TRP A 4 60.67 5.44 -4.81
N CYS A 5 59.77 4.90 -5.63
CA CYS A 5 58.35 4.78 -5.26
C CYS A 5 58.16 3.91 -4.02
N LYS A 6 58.93 2.81 -3.89
CA LYS A 6 58.91 1.93 -2.72
C LYS A 6 59.42 2.64 -1.46
N ASP A 7 60.53 3.37 -1.58
CA ASP A 7 61.15 4.08 -0.46
C ASP A 7 60.31 5.29 0.00
N ASN A 8 59.43 5.82 -0.87
CA ASN A 8 58.59 6.99 -0.60
C ASN A 8 57.09 6.66 -0.46
N ASN A 9 56.71 5.39 -0.32
CA ASN A 9 55.31 4.94 -0.23
C ASN A 9 54.40 5.47 -1.37
N PHE A 10 54.96 5.66 -2.56
CA PHE A 10 54.24 6.16 -3.73
C PHE A 10 53.67 5.01 -4.57
N LYS A 11 52.44 5.17 -5.06
CA LYS A 11 51.82 4.23 -5.99
C LYS A 11 52.55 4.27 -7.34
N TYR A 12 52.94 3.11 -7.85
CA TYR A 12 53.49 2.97 -9.20
C TYR A 12 52.45 3.44 -10.23
N LYS A 13 52.81 4.41 -11.07
CA LYS A 13 51.94 4.97 -12.12
C LYS A 13 52.49 4.73 -13.53
N LEU A 14 53.50 3.88 -13.71
CA LEU A 14 53.93 3.53 -15.05
C LEU A 14 52.80 2.79 -15.78
N PRO A 15 52.67 2.99 -17.11
CA PRO A 15 51.63 2.34 -17.91
C PRO A 15 51.54 0.83 -17.71
N ASP A 16 52.70 0.17 -17.59
CA ASP A 16 52.78 -1.29 -17.41
C ASP A 16 52.27 -1.73 -16.03
N ASP A 17 52.62 -1.02 -14.96
CA ASP A 17 52.15 -1.30 -13.60
C ASP A 17 50.64 -1.05 -13.46
N VAL A 18 50.14 0.02 -14.09
CA VAL A 18 48.70 0.34 -14.09
C VAL A 18 47.93 -0.74 -14.85
N LYS A 19 48.48 -1.24 -15.95
CA LYS A 19 47.86 -2.33 -16.72
C LYS A 19 47.83 -3.64 -15.92
N ALA A 20 48.92 -4.00 -15.25
CA ALA A 20 49.00 -5.18 -14.38
C ALA A 20 48.06 -5.09 -13.16
N CYS A 21 47.94 -3.89 -12.58
CA CYS A 21 47.02 -3.65 -11.46
C CYS A 21 45.56 -3.75 -11.91
N LYS A 22 45.22 -3.19 -13.08
CA LYS A 22 43.88 -3.31 -13.66
C LYS A 22 43.53 -4.77 -13.95
N THR A 23 44.41 -5.55 -14.58
CA THR A 23 44.13 -6.97 -14.86
C THR A 23 43.95 -7.80 -13.60
N ALA A 24 44.77 -7.55 -12.55
CA ALA A 24 44.59 -8.19 -11.25
C ALA A 24 43.26 -7.79 -10.58
N ALA A 25 42.86 -6.51 -10.67
CA ALA A 25 41.58 -6.03 -10.16
C ALA A 25 40.39 -6.64 -10.91
N THR A 26 40.47 -6.80 -12.24
CA THR A 26 39.41 -7.47 -13.02
C THR A 26 39.31 -8.94 -12.64
N ALA A 27 40.43 -9.64 -12.44
CA ALA A 27 40.45 -11.03 -11.98
C ALA A 27 39.90 -11.19 -10.55
N ALA A 28 40.12 -10.20 -9.67
CA ALA A 28 39.54 -10.16 -8.33
C ALA A 28 38.03 -9.81 -8.35
N ASN A 29 37.60 -8.91 -9.24
CA ASN A 29 36.18 -8.57 -9.43
C ASN A 29 35.38 -9.74 -10.03
N MET A 30 35.99 -10.59 -10.85
CA MET A 30 35.35 -11.86 -11.26
C MET A 30 35.10 -12.82 -10.08
N ARG A 31 35.72 -12.59 -8.92
CA ARG A 31 35.46 -13.32 -7.67
C ARG A 31 34.50 -12.61 -6.74
N GLN A 32 34.02 -11.40 -7.06
CA GLN A 32 32.93 -10.80 -6.29
C GLN A 32 31.67 -11.65 -6.52
N GLY A 33 31.26 -12.35 -5.45
CA GLY A 33 30.04 -13.13 -5.44
C GLY A 33 28.85 -12.27 -5.88
N ILE A 34 27.94 -12.90 -6.63
CA ILE A 34 26.66 -12.31 -7.00
C ILE A 34 26.03 -11.75 -5.73
N LEU A 35 25.49 -10.53 -5.80
CA LEU A 35 24.76 -9.84 -4.73
C LEU A 35 23.43 -10.55 -4.42
N ASN A 36 23.43 -11.87 -4.27
CA ASN A 36 22.27 -12.68 -3.91
C ASN A 36 22.25 -13.03 -2.43
N GLU A 37 23.38 -12.97 -1.72
CA GLU A 37 23.47 -13.46 -0.34
C GLU A 37 22.71 -12.58 0.68
N HIS A 38 22.38 -11.33 0.32
CA HIS A 38 21.63 -10.40 1.17
C HIS A 38 20.36 -9.84 0.54
N VAL A 39 20.02 -10.26 -0.70
CA VAL A 39 18.77 -9.85 -1.34
C VAL A 39 17.70 -10.84 -0.91
N GLN A 40 16.93 -10.46 0.10
CA GLN A 40 15.66 -11.13 0.38
C GLN A 40 14.66 -10.70 -0.68
N GLU A 41 14.09 -11.67 -1.40
CA GLU A 41 12.91 -11.47 -2.21
C GLU A 41 11.80 -11.01 -1.25
N ILE A 42 11.48 -9.72 -1.28
CA ILE A 42 10.33 -9.19 -0.55
C ILE A 42 9.13 -9.88 -1.21
N GLU A 43 8.38 -10.68 -0.43
CA GLU A 43 7.11 -11.22 -0.93
C GLU A 43 6.35 -10.09 -1.61
N PRO A 44 5.78 -10.27 -2.81
CA PRO A 44 5.08 -9.22 -3.51
C PRO A 44 3.90 -8.80 -2.62
N GLY A 45 4.13 -7.80 -1.77
CA GLY A 45 3.09 -7.18 -0.98
C GLY A 45 2.05 -6.70 -1.98
N GLU A 46 0.78 -6.98 -1.68
CA GLU A 46 -0.34 -6.49 -2.49
C GLU A 46 -0.05 -5.04 -2.87
N TYR A 47 0.17 -4.81 -4.16
CA TYR A 47 0.50 -3.49 -4.65
C TYR A 47 -0.75 -2.63 -4.47
N VAL A 48 -0.83 -1.95 -3.33
CA VAL A 48 -1.90 -1.00 -3.05
C VAL A 48 -1.67 0.16 -4.00
N LEU A 49 -2.45 0.19 -5.08
CA LEU A 49 -2.47 1.33 -6.00
C LEU A 49 -2.68 2.60 -5.17
N PRO A 50 -1.77 3.58 -5.21
CA PRO A 50 -1.96 4.84 -4.53
C PRO A 50 -3.27 5.47 -4.98
N TYR A 51 -3.98 6.10 -4.03
CA TYR A 51 -5.19 6.82 -4.36
C TYR A 51 -4.92 7.88 -5.43
N MET A 52 -5.68 7.84 -6.53
CA MET A 52 -5.69 8.88 -7.55
C MET A 52 -7.13 9.30 -7.81
N ASP A 53 -7.41 10.61 -7.76
CA ASP A 53 -8.76 11.16 -7.95
C ASP A 53 -9.40 10.70 -9.26
N LYS A 54 -8.60 10.57 -10.32
CA LYS A 54 -9.08 10.11 -11.63
C LYS A 54 -9.57 8.66 -11.58
N LEU A 55 -8.79 7.75 -10.98
CA LEU A 55 -9.15 6.34 -10.84
C LEU A 55 -10.39 6.16 -9.96
N PHE A 56 -10.48 6.93 -8.87
CA PHE A 56 -11.66 6.94 -8.02
C PHE A 56 -12.90 7.41 -8.77
N CYS A 57 -12.80 8.51 -9.52
CA CYS A 57 -13.90 9.03 -10.35
C CYS A 57 -14.36 8.00 -11.39
N GLU A 58 -13.44 7.35 -12.09
CA GLU A 58 -13.75 6.32 -13.09
C GLU A 58 -14.49 5.14 -12.47
N ALA A 59 -13.97 4.58 -11.37
CA ALA A 59 -14.60 3.48 -10.65
C ALA A 59 -15.99 3.85 -10.10
N ALA A 60 -16.15 5.08 -9.59
CA ALA A 60 -17.44 5.56 -9.09
C ALA A 60 -18.49 5.70 -10.22
N VAL A 61 -18.09 6.19 -11.39
CA VAL A 61 -18.98 6.30 -12.56
C VAL A 61 -19.37 4.91 -13.08
N GLU A 62 -18.41 3.99 -13.19
CA GLU A 62 -18.67 2.61 -13.61
C GLU A 62 -19.64 1.91 -12.65
N TRP A 63 -19.44 2.07 -11.35
CA TRP A 63 -20.34 1.55 -10.32
C TRP A 63 -21.76 2.10 -10.49
N LEU A 64 -21.91 3.41 -10.73
CA LEU A 64 -23.22 4.06 -10.93
C LEU A 64 -23.97 3.48 -12.14
N ILE A 65 -23.28 3.30 -13.27
CA ILE A 65 -23.84 2.75 -14.51
C ILE A 65 -24.28 1.30 -14.29
N THR A 66 -23.39 0.48 -13.72
CA THR A 66 -23.61 -0.96 -13.53
C THR A 66 -24.77 -1.25 -12.58
N THR A 67 -24.92 -0.43 -11.54
CA THR A 67 -25.94 -0.62 -10.51
C THR A 67 -27.20 0.21 -10.74
N ASN A 68 -27.25 0.97 -11.84
CA ASN A 68 -28.32 1.90 -12.21
C ASN A 68 -28.75 2.81 -11.03
N GLN A 69 -27.76 3.32 -10.29
CA GLN A 69 -27.99 4.13 -9.12
C GLN A 69 -28.22 5.59 -9.49
N LEU A 70 -28.93 6.33 -8.64
CA LEU A 70 -29.13 7.75 -8.84
C LEU A 70 -27.83 8.52 -8.60
N ARG A 71 -27.51 9.46 -9.50
CA ARG A 71 -26.34 10.35 -9.38
C ARG A 71 -26.28 11.11 -8.05
N PHE A 72 -27.43 11.30 -7.41
CA PHE A 72 -27.54 12.04 -6.16
C PHE A 72 -26.89 11.33 -4.96
N ILE A 73 -26.63 10.01 -5.03
CA ILE A 73 -26.06 9.24 -3.92
C ILE A 73 -24.70 9.79 -3.47
N PHE A 74 -23.88 10.29 -4.39
CA PHE A 74 -22.57 10.86 -4.05
C PHE A 74 -22.64 12.14 -3.23
N TYR A 75 -23.77 12.84 -3.23
CA TYR A 75 -23.98 14.04 -2.42
C TYR A 75 -24.49 13.71 -1.02
N HIS A 76 -24.91 12.47 -0.76
CA HIS A 76 -25.45 12.08 0.53
C HIS A 76 -24.32 12.02 1.58
N PRO A 77 -24.42 12.75 2.71
CA PRO A 77 -23.36 12.78 3.72
C PRO A 77 -22.96 11.40 4.25
N SER A 78 -23.92 10.47 4.36
CA SER A 78 -23.62 9.09 4.80
C SER A 78 -22.76 8.32 3.79
N PHE A 79 -22.87 8.59 2.49
CA PHE A 79 -22.02 7.97 1.48
C PHE A 79 -20.57 8.45 1.66
N LYS A 80 -20.37 9.77 1.79
CA LYS A 80 -19.05 10.35 2.07
C LYS A 80 -18.44 9.76 3.35
N LYS A 81 -19.22 9.69 4.43
CA LYS A 81 -18.80 9.10 5.71
C LYS A 81 -18.37 7.63 5.55
N MET A 82 -19.08 6.84 4.75
CA MET A 82 -18.73 5.45 4.47
C MET A 82 -17.36 5.35 3.79
N ILE A 83 -17.10 6.17 2.77
CA ILE A 83 -15.80 6.21 2.06
C ILE A 83 -14.67 6.66 3.00
N GLU A 84 -14.89 7.68 3.83
CA GLU A 84 -13.91 8.15 4.81
C GLU A 84 -13.56 7.11 5.87
N ILE A 85 -14.50 6.24 6.24
CA ILE A 85 -14.25 5.11 7.14
C ILE A 85 -13.44 4.04 6.40
N ALA A 86 -13.86 3.70 5.18
CA ALA A 86 -13.21 2.70 4.34
C ALA A 86 -11.75 3.04 4.02
N SER A 87 -11.44 4.31 3.74
CA SER A 87 -10.08 4.75 3.38
C SER A 87 -9.05 4.64 4.51
N ARG A 88 -9.50 4.51 5.76
CA ARG A 88 -8.64 4.35 6.93
C ARG A 88 -8.22 2.91 7.19
N VAL A 89 -8.85 1.95 6.50
CA VAL A 89 -8.62 0.53 6.77
C VAL A 89 -7.36 0.04 6.06
N THR A 90 -6.44 -0.56 6.80
CA THR A 90 -5.16 -1.07 6.27
C THR A 90 -5.26 -2.47 5.66
N LYS A 91 -6.29 -3.24 6.03
CA LYS A 91 -6.47 -4.65 5.62
C LYS A 91 -7.66 -4.87 4.68
N GLY A 92 -8.03 -3.83 3.92
CA GLY A 92 -9.20 -3.86 3.04
C GLY A 92 -10.54 -3.80 3.77
N VAL A 93 -11.62 -3.61 3.02
CA VAL A 93 -12.98 -3.45 3.56
C VAL A 93 -13.79 -4.72 3.36
N VAL A 94 -14.34 -5.25 4.45
CA VAL A 94 -15.29 -6.38 4.40
C VAL A 94 -16.70 -5.82 4.17
N ILE A 95 -17.24 -6.06 2.98
CA ILE A 95 -18.62 -5.64 2.64
C ILE A 95 -19.59 -6.70 3.17
N PRO A 96 -20.58 -6.34 4.01
CA PRO A 96 -21.56 -7.29 4.51
C PRO A 96 -22.42 -7.83 3.37
N ASN A 97 -22.76 -9.12 3.46
CA ASN A 97 -23.71 -9.72 2.51
C ASN A 97 -25.14 -9.26 2.78
N CYS A 98 -26.05 -9.52 1.84
CA CYS A 98 -27.44 -9.05 1.92
C CYS A 98 -28.16 -9.46 3.23
N LYS A 99 -27.97 -10.70 3.69
CA LYS A 99 -28.58 -11.19 4.94
C LYS A 99 -28.03 -10.47 6.17
N ALA A 100 -26.72 -10.28 6.23
CA ALA A 100 -26.06 -9.53 7.30
C ALA A 100 -26.52 -8.07 7.32
N THR A 101 -26.59 -7.42 6.15
CA THR A 101 -27.10 -6.06 6.00
C THR A 101 -28.55 -5.94 6.45
N GLN A 102 -29.42 -6.89 6.08
CA GLN A 102 -30.81 -6.91 6.50
C GLN A 102 -30.94 -7.05 8.03
N ALA A 103 -30.17 -7.95 8.63
CA ALA A 103 -30.17 -8.14 10.08
C ALA A 103 -29.73 -6.87 10.81
N GLU A 104 -28.68 -6.20 10.33
CA GLU A 104 -28.18 -4.97 10.93
C GLU A 104 -29.21 -3.82 10.82
N ILE A 105 -29.92 -3.70 9.70
CA ILE A 105 -31.00 -2.70 9.55
C ILE A 105 -32.09 -2.93 10.60
N ILE A 106 -32.52 -4.18 10.78
CA ILE A 106 -33.53 -4.54 11.77
C ILE A 106 -33.04 -4.21 13.19
N ASP A 107 -31.77 -4.49 13.48
CA ASP A 107 -31.20 -4.23 14.80
C ASP A 107 -31.05 -2.72 15.09
N ILE A 108 -30.60 -1.93 14.11
CA ILE A 108 -30.60 -0.45 14.19
C ILE A 108 -32.01 0.05 14.52
N PHE A 109 -33.03 -0.44 13.80
CA PHE A 109 -34.40 -0.02 14.02
C PHE A 109 -34.89 -0.37 15.43
N LYS A 110 -34.64 -1.60 15.90
CA LYS A 110 -34.99 -2.02 17.26
C LYS A 110 -34.33 -1.14 18.32
N ARG A 111 -33.03 -0.86 18.19
CA ARG A 111 -32.29 0.02 19.12
C ARG A 111 -32.89 1.43 19.16
N GLN A 112 -33.30 1.97 18.02
CA GLN A 112 -33.97 3.27 17.96
C GLN A 112 -35.34 3.24 18.66
N MET A 113 -36.14 2.20 18.43
CA MET A 113 -37.43 2.03 19.08
C MET A 113 -37.29 1.88 20.61
N THR A 114 -36.31 1.11 21.09
CA THR A 114 -36.03 0.97 22.53
C THR A 114 -35.69 2.32 23.15
N ARG A 115 -34.76 3.07 22.54
CA ARG A 115 -34.39 4.41 23.02
C ARG A 115 -35.57 5.38 23.04
N LEU A 116 -36.47 5.26 22.06
CA LEU A 116 -37.67 6.08 22.00
C LEU A 116 -38.64 5.72 23.14
N CYS A 117 -38.88 4.42 23.39
CA CYS A 117 -39.72 3.96 24.50
C CYS A 117 -39.17 4.44 25.85
N GLU A 118 -37.86 4.34 26.06
CA GLU A 118 -37.16 4.86 27.25
C GLU A 118 -37.39 6.37 27.41
N HIS A 119 -37.25 7.14 26.33
CA HIS A 119 -37.44 8.60 26.37
C HIS A 119 -38.88 9.01 26.66
N LEU A 120 -39.85 8.21 26.18
CA LEU A 120 -41.27 8.50 26.35
C LEU A 120 -41.84 7.95 27.67
N ASN A 121 -41.02 7.33 28.53
CA ASN A 121 -41.44 6.65 29.76
C ASN A 121 -42.58 5.63 29.53
N VAL A 122 -42.66 5.07 28.32
CA VAL A 122 -43.60 3.99 28.03
C VAL A 122 -42.93 2.71 28.54
N SER A 123 -43.15 2.42 29.82
CA SER A 123 -42.85 1.11 30.37
C SER A 123 -43.63 0.09 29.55
N VAL A 124 -42.91 -0.77 28.82
CA VAL A 124 -43.52 -1.94 28.18
C VAL A 124 -44.02 -2.83 29.33
N ILE A 125 -45.33 -2.80 29.55
CA ILE A 125 -46.07 -3.70 30.46
C ILE A 125 -46.07 -5.09 29.86
#